data_AF-A0A9W6STP3-F1
#
_entry.id   AF-A0A9W6STP3-F1
#
_cell.length_a   1.000
_cell.length_b   1.000
_cell.length_c   1.000
_cell.angle_alpha   90.00
_cell.angle_beta   90.00
_cell.angle_gamma   90.00
#
_symmetry.space_group_name_H-M   'P 1'
#
loop_
_entity.id
_entity.type
_entity.pdbx_description
1 polymer ?
#
loop_
_entity_poly.entity_id
_entity_poly.type
_entity_poly.pdbx_seq_one_letter_code
_entity_poly.pdbx_strand_id
1 'polypeptide(L)'
;MSNLSKVPSDTERDKKNKQGADNALIQYSLTSDDYIDQLLPVIKSALKTNSLNSLIEKLDVASQEKQDELEVVSFGSVDGITSTVTSIEDIIHYSNDLSQQLQEINMQLNKSGIDLSQKKKTALKYKKLYNKINDTIFVFNACLDMLNKTKQVLDLIQNQDFYKALMNANSLMKTHIDEIENFEFTKNIHKSIPTLRSMILEEARDQIIKWITLSVEKQLTTIGETLFRNMELNNEDWEKQCDNDDMLLKFKINSPIEKSLRSTDIKYFDPLYNEDVEIDLSPMFHTILVYKAVDDLEKLKDEFNKEVLRKRDRLLYPITEALANNTSNRKEFPR
;
A
#
# COMPACT_ATOMS: atom_id res chain seq x y z
N MET A 1 90.50 -5.02 -116.62
CA MET A 1 90.91 -4.52 -115.29
C MET A 1 89.65 -4.34 -114.44
N SER A 2 89.64 -4.94 -113.25
CA SER A 2 89.00 -4.48 -111.97
C SER A 2 87.57 -3.88 -112.01
N ASN A 3 86.61 -4.24 -111.17
CA ASN A 3 86.49 -5.21 -110.07
C ASN A 3 84.98 -5.47 -109.87
N LEU A 4 84.62 -6.73 -109.65
CA LEU A 4 83.26 -7.22 -109.43
C LEU A 4 82.78 -6.92 -108.00
N SER A 5 81.64 -6.24 -107.87
CA SER A 5 80.74 -6.31 -106.73
C SER A 5 79.33 -6.45 -107.30
N LYS A 6 78.82 -7.69 -107.35
CA LYS A 6 77.48 -7.99 -107.87
C LYS A 6 76.50 -8.01 -106.70
N VAL A 7 75.71 -6.95 -106.65
CA VAL A 7 74.43 -6.86 -105.93
C VAL A 7 73.56 -8.08 -106.26
N PRO A 8 73.01 -8.83 -105.28
CA PRO A 8 71.96 -9.79 -105.55
C PRO A 8 70.61 -9.08 -105.64
N SER A 9 69.87 -9.46 -106.67
CA SER A 9 68.60 -8.94 -107.18
C SER A 9 67.42 -8.98 -106.20
N ASP A 10 66.50 -8.03 -106.39
CA ASP A 10 65.22 -7.79 -105.68
C ASP A 10 64.22 -8.96 -105.59
N THR A 11 64.56 -10.16 -106.08
CA THR A 11 63.68 -11.33 -106.14
C THR A 11 63.56 -12.13 -104.84
N GLU A 12 64.45 -11.92 -103.85
CA GLU A 12 64.43 -12.65 -102.57
C GLU A 12 63.64 -11.93 -101.45
N ARG A 13 63.46 -10.60 -101.55
CA ARG A 13 62.64 -9.84 -100.58
C ARG A 13 61.14 -10.09 -100.76
N ASP A 14 60.68 -10.31 -102.00
CA ASP A 14 59.26 -10.56 -102.31
C ASP A 14 58.76 -11.97 -101.93
N LYS A 15 59.65 -12.97 -101.82
CA LYS A 15 59.26 -14.34 -101.43
C LYS A 15 59.06 -14.51 -99.93
N LYS A 16 59.85 -13.82 -99.10
CA LYS A 16 59.67 -13.84 -97.63
C LYS A 16 58.43 -13.06 -97.19
N ASN A 17 58.07 -11.98 -97.90
CA ASN A 17 56.91 -11.16 -97.56
C ASN A 17 55.57 -11.85 -97.91
N LYS A 18 55.54 -12.69 -98.94
CA LYS A 18 54.36 -13.52 -99.28
C LYS A 18 54.11 -14.69 -98.32
N GLN A 19 55.16 -15.37 -97.86
CA GLN A 19 55.02 -16.50 -96.94
C GLN A 19 54.51 -16.11 -95.54
N GLY A 20 54.82 -14.89 -95.07
CA GLY A 20 54.29 -14.37 -93.80
C GLY A 20 52.81 -13.97 -93.89
N ALA A 21 52.37 -13.44 -95.03
CA ALA A 21 50.98 -13.07 -95.27
C ALA A 21 50.06 -14.30 -95.35
N ASP A 22 50.53 -15.38 -95.97
CA ASP A 22 49.77 -16.63 -96.09
C ASP A 22 49.54 -17.29 -94.71
N ASN A 23 50.52 -17.25 -93.80
CA ASN A 23 50.38 -17.78 -92.43
C ASN A 23 49.40 -16.95 -91.58
N ALA A 24 49.41 -15.62 -91.72
CA ALA A 24 48.46 -14.75 -91.02
C ALA A 24 47.03 -14.94 -91.54
N LEU A 25 46.86 -15.25 -92.83
CA LEU A 25 45.56 -15.51 -93.44
C LEU A 25 44.97 -16.86 -93.01
N ILE A 26 45.82 -17.89 -92.85
CA ILE A 26 45.40 -19.22 -92.37
C ILE A 26 44.93 -19.15 -90.92
N GLN A 27 45.62 -18.41 -90.05
CA GLN A 27 45.15 -18.25 -88.67
C GLN A 27 43.85 -17.46 -88.57
N TYR A 28 43.65 -16.46 -89.44
CA TYR A 28 42.39 -15.70 -89.50
C TYR A 28 41.21 -16.52 -90.04
N SER A 29 41.45 -17.42 -91.01
CA SER A 29 40.39 -18.27 -91.58
C SER A 29 39.93 -19.38 -90.64
N LEU A 30 40.78 -19.83 -89.71
CA LEU A 30 40.43 -20.85 -88.71
C LEU A 30 39.59 -20.30 -87.54
N THR A 31 39.49 -18.98 -87.41
CA THR A 31 38.68 -18.28 -86.38
C THR A 31 37.33 -17.77 -86.87
N SER A 32 37.00 -17.94 -88.17
CA SER A 32 35.79 -17.40 -88.79
C SER A 32 34.85 -18.52 -89.25
N ASP A 33 33.53 -18.35 -89.06
CA ASP A 33 32.52 -19.38 -89.38
C ASP A 33 32.45 -19.80 -90.87
N ASP A 34 32.99 -18.99 -91.80
CA ASP A 34 33.13 -19.30 -93.24
C ASP A 34 34.52 -19.86 -93.61
N TYR A 35 35.04 -20.79 -92.79
CA TYR A 35 36.39 -21.32 -92.96
C TYR A 35 36.60 -22.05 -94.31
N ILE A 36 35.55 -22.69 -94.85
CA ILE A 36 35.63 -23.52 -96.06
C ILE A 36 35.84 -22.67 -97.32
N ASP A 37 35.13 -21.55 -97.44
CA ASP A 37 35.20 -20.68 -98.62
C ASP A 37 36.53 -19.92 -98.73
N GLN A 38 37.18 -19.67 -97.58
CA GLN A 38 38.50 -19.02 -97.52
C GLN A 38 39.67 -20.01 -97.69
N LEU A 39 39.46 -21.31 -97.48
CA LEU A 39 40.44 -22.38 -97.72
C LEU A 39 40.54 -22.79 -99.20
N LEU A 40 39.47 -22.60 -99.98
CA LEU A 40 39.40 -22.91 -101.42
C LEU A 40 40.51 -22.25 -102.28
N PRO A 41 40.82 -20.94 -102.13
CA PRO A 41 41.91 -20.29 -102.84
C PRO A 41 43.30 -20.83 -102.46
N VAL A 42 43.48 -21.19 -101.19
CA VAL A 42 44.75 -21.70 -100.62
C VAL A 42 45.03 -23.12 -101.10
N ILE A 43 44.00 -23.96 -101.20
CA ILE A 43 44.09 -25.30 -101.80
C ILE A 43 44.42 -25.18 -103.28
N LYS A 44 43.79 -24.23 -104.00
CA LYS A 44 44.01 -24.00 -105.44
C LYS A 44 45.40 -23.45 -105.75
N SER A 45 45.97 -22.61 -104.88
CA SER A 45 47.37 -22.15 -105.01
C SER A 45 48.36 -23.26 -104.66
N ALA A 46 48.11 -24.05 -103.62
CA ALA A 46 48.97 -25.16 -103.22
C ALA A 46 49.02 -26.31 -104.25
N LEU A 47 47.90 -26.57 -104.95
CA LEU A 47 47.83 -27.48 -106.10
C LEU A 47 48.71 -27.03 -107.26
N LYS A 48 48.82 -25.72 -107.51
CA LYS A 48 49.66 -25.17 -108.58
C LYS A 48 51.16 -25.22 -108.27
N THR A 49 51.54 -25.20 -106.99
CA THR A 49 52.95 -25.28 -106.54
C THR A 49 53.41 -26.67 -106.10
N ASN A 50 52.59 -27.70 -106.28
CA ASN A 50 52.87 -29.09 -105.86
C ASN A 50 53.29 -29.21 -104.38
N SER A 51 52.73 -28.35 -103.52
CA SER A 51 53.09 -28.18 -102.11
C SER A 51 51.95 -28.57 -101.16
N LEU A 52 51.10 -29.51 -101.60
CA LEU A 52 49.90 -29.94 -100.89
C LEU A 52 50.22 -30.69 -99.58
N ASN A 53 51.29 -31.49 -99.59
CA ASN A 53 51.79 -32.17 -98.39
C ASN A 53 52.23 -31.17 -97.30
N SER A 54 52.82 -30.04 -97.70
CA SER A 54 53.22 -28.99 -96.74
C SER A 54 52.01 -28.24 -96.16
N LEU A 55 50.89 -28.15 -96.89
CA LEU A 55 49.65 -27.57 -96.38
C LEU A 55 48.97 -28.53 -95.39
N ILE A 56 48.94 -29.83 -95.69
CA ILE A 56 48.40 -30.85 -94.79
C ILE A 56 49.21 -30.90 -93.50
N GLU A 57 50.55 -30.93 -93.59
CA GLU A 57 51.43 -30.91 -92.41
C GLU A 57 51.21 -29.65 -91.57
N LYS A 58 51.01 -28.49 -92.18
CA LYS A 58 50.69 -27.24 -91.46
C LYS A 58 49.31 -27.23 -90.84
N LEU A 59 48.32 -27.84 -91.49
CA LEU A 59 46.96 -27.98 -90.95
C LEU A 59 46.94 -28.97 -89.78
N ASP A 60 47.73 -30.03 -89.87
CA ASP A 60 47.90 -31.03 -88.81
C ASP A 60 48.59 -30.40 -87.59
N VAL A 61 49.65 -29.61 -87.81
CA VAL A 61 50.30 -28.82 -86.76
C VAL A 61 49.32 -27.80 -86.14
N ALA A 62 48.55 -27.06 -86.94
CA ALA A 62 47.58 -26.11 -86.41
C ALA A 62 46.40 -26.79 -85.67
N SER A 63 45.98 -27.96 -86.13
CA SER A 63 44.96 -28.78 -85.46
C SER A 63 45.49 -29.33 -84.14
N GLN A 64 46.75 -29.76 -84.11
CA GLN A 64 47.41 -30.24 -82.90
C GLN A 64 47.61 -29.09 -81.91
N GLU A 65 48.08 -27.93 -82.35
CA GLU A 65 48.20 -26.72 -81.50
C GLU A 65 46.85 -26.31 -80.91
N LYS A 66 45.76 -26.36 -81.70
CA LYS A 66 44.41 -26.06 -81.19
C LYS A 66 43.86 -27.14 -80.27
N GLN A 67 44.17 -28.40 -80.52
CA GLN A 67 43.81 -29.50 -79.64
C GLN A 67 44.54 -29.38 -78.30
N ASP A 68 45.82 -29.03 -78.32
CA ASP A 68 46.64 -28.80 -77.14
C ASP A 68 46.14 -27.56 -76.36
N GLU A 69 45.77 -26.47 -77.03
CA GLU A 69 45.13 -25.30 -76.40
C GLU A 69 43.80 -25.65 -75.74
N LEU A 70 42.94 -26.42 -76.42
CA LEU A 70 41.66 -26.89 -75.87
C LEU A 70 41.85 -27.85 -74.70
N GLU A 71 42.86 -28.72 -74.75
CA GLU A 71 43.19 -29.63 -73.67
C GLU A 71 43.65 -28.88 -72.42
N VAL A 72 44.50 -27.85 -72.57
CA VAL A 72 44.93 -26.98 -71.48
C VAL A 72 43.75 -26.20 -70.86
N VAL A 73 42.87 -25.64 -71.70
CA VAL A 73 41.68 -24.93 -71.22
C VAL A 73 40.69 -25.88 -70.54
N SER A 74 40.52 -27.09 -71.08
CA SER A 74 39.66 -28.13 -70.51
C SER A 74 40.16 -28.58 -69.15
N PHE A 75 41.46 -28.90 -69.02
CA PHE A 75 42.08 -29.27 -67.74
C PHE A 75 41.97 -28.15 -66.70
N GLY A 76 42.28 -26.90 -67.08
CA GLY A 76 42.15 -25.76 -66.17
C GLY A 76 40.71 -25.48 -65.75
N SER A 77 39.73 -25.75 -66.61
CA SER A 77 38.31 -25.57 -66.32
C SER A 77 37.76 -26.67 -65.41
N VAL A 78 38.20 -27.92 -65.57
CA VAL A 78 37.81 -29.03 -64.69
C VAL A 78 38.27 -28.78 -63.26
N ASP A 79 39.52 -28.36 -63.05
CA ASP A 79 40.02 -28.04 -61.71
C ASP A 79 39.25 -26.88 -61.06
N GLY A 80 38.91 -25.85 -61.85
CA GLY A 80 38.06 -24.74 -61.41
C GLY A 80 36.64 -25.21 -61.03
N ILE A 81 36.04 -26.06 -61.85
CA ILE A 81 34.71 -26.63 -61.58
C ILE A 81 34.74 -27.49 -60.33
N THR A 82 35.73 -28.37 -60.16
CA THR A 82 35.87 -29.19 -58.94
C THR A 82 36.09 -28.34 -57.70
N SER A 83 36.87 -27.25 -57.79
CA SER A 83 37.01 -26.28 -56.70
C SER A 83 35.69 -25.56 -56.37
N THR A 84 34.89 -25.21 -57.38
CA THR A 84 33.57 -24.60 -57.12
C THR A 84 32.57 -25.59 -56.53
N VAL A 85 32.60 -26.85 -56.95
CA VAL A 85 31.74 -27.91 -56.41
C VAL A 85 32.07 -28.19 -54.95
N THR A 86 33.35 -28.31 -54.60
CA THR A 86 33.80 -28.48 -53.21
C THR A 86 33.42 -27.26 -52.35
N SER A 87 33.57 -26.05 -52.87
CA SER A 87 33.14 -24.82 -52.17
C SER A 87 31.62 -24.79 -51.94
N ILE A 88 30.81 -25.27 -52.90
CA ILE A 88 29.36 -25.37 -52.74
C ILE A 88 29.00 -26.43 -51.69
N GLU A 89 29.70 -27.56 -51.69
CA GLU A 89 29.51 -28.63 -50.70
C GLU A 89 29.82 -28.14 -49.28
N ASP A 90 30.90 -27.37 -49.11
CA ASP A 90 31.24 -26.71 -47.85
C ASP A 90 30.14 -25.74 -47.41
N ILE A 91 29.64 -24.89 -48.31
CA ILE A 91 28.55 -23.95 -48.01
C ILE A 91 27.28 -24.69 -47.59
N ILE A 92 26.94 -25.81 -48.24
CA ILE A 92 25.79 -26.65 -47.87
C ILE A 92 26.01 -27.23 -46.48
N HIS A 93 27.22 -27.72 -46.18
CA HIS A 93 27.55 -28.25 -44.87
C HIS A 93 27.44 -27.17 -43.78
N TYR A 94 27.98 -25.97 -44.01
CA TYR A 94 27.83 -24.84 -43.10
C TYR A 94 26.37 -24.40 -42.93
N SER A 95 25.58 -24.39 -44.00
CA SER A 95 24.16 -24.07 -43.93
C SER A 95 23.37 -25.08 -43.12
N ASN A 96 23.70 -26.38 -43.27
CA ASN A 96 23.07 -27.44 -42.48
C ASN A 96 23.46 -27.34 -41.00
N ASP A 97 24.73 -27.10 -40.71
CA ASP A 97 25.21 -26.93 -39.34
C ASP A 97 24.57 -25.70 -38.67
N LEU A 98 24.47 -24.57 -39.40
CA LEU A 98 23.76 -23.38 -38.93
C LEU A 98 22.27 -23.65 -38.69
N SER A 99 21.62 -24.42 -39.56
CA SER A 99 20.22 -24.82 -39.40
C SER A 99 20.03 -25.68 -38.14
N GLN A 100 20.96 -26.60 -37.88
CA GLN A 100 20.94 -27.43 -36.68
C GLN A 100 21.16 -26.59 -35.40
N GLN A 101 22.14 -25.68 -35.40
CA GLN A 101 22.36 -24.74 -34.30
C GLN A 101 21.14 -23.83 -34.08
N LEU A 102 20.49 -23.35 -35.14
CA LEU A 102 19.28 -22.54 -35.06
C LEU A 102 18.12 -23.34 -34.44
N GLN A 103 17.95 -24.60 -34.83
CA GLN A 103 16.95 -25.48 -34.22
C GLN A 103 17.24 -25.72 -32.74
N GLU A 104 18.49 -25.96 -32.37
CA GLU A 104 18.88 -26.16 -30.97
C GLU A 104 18.62 -24.90 -30.14
N ILE A 105 19.01 -23.73 -30.62
CA ILE A 105 18.72 -22.45 -29.98
C ILE A 105 17.22 -22.24 -29.85
N ASN A 106 16.44 -22.55 -30.89
CA ASN A 106 14.98 -22.40 -30.84
C ASN A 106 14.34 -23.35 -29.81
N MET A 107 14.80 -24.61 -29.73
CA MET A 107 14.38 -25.54 -28.68
C MET A 107 14.74 -25.05 -27.28
N GLN A 108 15.98 -24.58 -27.08
CA GLN A 108 16.43 -24.05 -25.80
C GLN A 108 15.66 -22.79 -25.41
N LEU A 109 15.41 -21.88 -26.35
CA LEU A 109 14.64 -20.67 -26.15
C LEU A 109 13.18 -21.00 -25.81
N ASN A 110 12.58 -21.96 -26.51
CA ASN A 110 11.21 -22.38 -26.23
C ASN A 110 11.11 -23.04 -24.84
N LYS A 111 12.04 -23.93 -24.50
CA LYS A 111 12.13 -24.54 -23.16
C LYS A 111 12.29 -23.48 -22.06
N SER A 112 13.23 -22.55 -22.25
CA SER A 112 13.45 -21.44 -21.33
C SER A 112 12.23 -20.52 -21.21
N GLY A 113 11.53 -20.26 -22.32
CA GLY A 113 10.30 -19.49 -22.37
C GLY A 113 9.16 -20.16 -21.59
N ILE A 114 9.00 -21.47 -21.72
CA ILE A 114 8.00 -22.25 -20.96
C ILE A 114 8.35 -22.25 -19.47
N ASP A 115 9.60 -22.52 -19.10
CA ASP A 115 10.07 -22.51 -17.71
C ASP A 115 9.89 -21.12 -17.07
N LEU A 116 10.23 -20.05 -17.79
CA LEU A 116 10.05 -18.68 -17.34
C LEU A 116 8.58 -18.33 -17.15
N SER A 117 7.72 -18.74 -18.09
CA SER A 117 6.27 -18.56 -17.99
C SER A 117 5.70 -19.27 -16.76
N GLN A 118 6.17 -20.49 -16.49
CA GLN A 118 5.76 -21.26 -15.32
C GLN A 118 6.24 -20.60 -14.01
N LYS A 119 7.50 -20.15 -13.95
CA LYS A 119 8.04 -19.38 -12.81
C LYS A 119 7.29 -18.06 -12.59
N LYS A 120 6.90 -17.37 -13.66
CA LYS A 120 6.07 -16.15 -13.56
C LYS A 120 4.68 -16.46 -12.99
N LYS A 121 4.05 -17.55 -13.41
CA LYS A 121 2.76 -17.99 -12.86
C LYS A 121 2.87 -18.33 -11.37
N THR A 122 3.92 -19.02 -10.93
CA THR A 122 4.13 -19.31 -9.51
C THR A 122 4.42 -18.04 -8.71
N ALA A 123 5.24 -17.12 -9.23
CA ALA A 123 5.49 -15.82 -8.61
C ALA A 123 4.21 -14.99 -8.45
N LEU A 124 3.31 -15.00 -9.44
CA LEU A 124 2.00 -14.35 -9.33
C LEU A 124 1.11 -14.99 -8.25
N LYS A 125 1.14 -16.32 -8.11
CA LYS A 125 0.45 -17.01 -7.02
C LYS A 125 1.01 -16.59 -5.66
N TYR A 126 2.32 -16.53 -5.51
CA TYR A 126 2.96 -16.05 -4.28
C TYR A 126 2.63 -14.59 -3.99
N LYS A 127 2.60 -13.70 -4.99
CA LYS A 127 2.18 -12.30 -4.81
C LYS A 127 0.73 -12.20 -4.34
N LYS A 128 -0.18 -12.98 -4.91
CA LYS A 128 -1.59 -13.04 -4.45
C LYS A 128 -1.70 -13.55 -3.02
N LEU A 129 -0.93 -14.58 -2.67
CA LEU A 129 -0.90 -15.12 -1.31
C LEU A 129 -0.33 -14.10 -0.32
N TYR A 130 0.73 -13.38 -0.69
CA TYR A 130 1.30 -12.31 0.12
C TYR A 130 0.30 -11.17 0.35
N ASN A 131 -0.43 -10.75 -0.67
CA ASN A 131 -1.49 -9.75 -0.51
C ASN A 131 -2.59 -10.24 0.46
N LYS A 132 -3.05 -11.49 0.31
CA LYS A 132 -4.04 -12.07 1.25
C LYS A 132 -3.51 -12.12 2.69
N ILE A 133 -2.22 -12.42 2.87
CA ILE A 133 -1.59 -12.42 4.19
C ILE A 133 -1.58 -10.99 4.75
N ASN A 134 -1.22 -9.99 3.95
CA ASN A 134 -1.24 -8.60 4.39
C ASN A 134 -2.64 -8.10 4.73
N ASP A 135 -3.66 -8.45 3.93
CA ASP A 135 -5.06 -8.13 4.22
C ASP A 135 -5.48 -8.79 5.55
N THR A 136 -5.07 -10.04 5.77
CA THR A 136 -5.32 -10.75 7.03
C THR A 136 -4.61 -10.09 8.22
N ILE A 137 -3.37 -9.64 8.06
CA ILE A 137 -2.61 -8.91 9.09
C ILE A 137 -3.31 -7.59 9.41
N PHE A 138 -3.78 -6.86 8.39
CA PHE A 138 -4.53 -5.61 8.57
C PHE A 138 -5.78 -5.84 9.41
N VAL A 139 -6.56 -6.87 9.07
CA VAL A 139 -7.75 -7.27 9.83
C VAL A 139 -7.38 -7.63 11.28
N PHE A 140 -6.34 -8.45 11.50
CA PHE A 140 -5.91 -8.79 12.86
C PHE A 140 -5.49 -7.58 13.69
N ASN A 141 -4.78 -6.62 13.09
CA ASN A 141 -4.40 -5.39 13.77
C ASN A 141 -5.62 -4.53 14.13
N ALA A 142 -6.62 -4.46 13.24
CA ALA A 142 -7.87 -3.77 13.54
C ALA A 142 -8.64 -4.45 14.70
N CYS A 143 -8.68 -5.79 14.72
CA CYS A 143 -9.25 -6.55 15.83
C CYS A 143 -8.52 -6.29 17.16
N LEU A 144 -7.18 -6.21 17.13
CA LEU A 144 -6.37 -5.89 18.30
C LEU A 144 -6.60 -4.47 18.80
N ASP A 145 -6.70 -3.49 17.91
CA ASP A 145 -7.02 -2.11 18.29
C ASP A 145 -8.40 -2.00 18.94
N MET A 146 -9.42 -2.69 18.36
CA MET A 146 -10.75 -2.79 18.96
C MET A 146 -10.71 -3.40 20.37
N LEU A 147 -9.93 -4.47 20.56
CA LEU A 147 -9.77 -5.11 21.86
C LEU A 147 -9.05 -4.20 22.86
N ASN A 148 -7.99 -3.49 22.44
CA ASN A 148 -7.26 -2.55 23.27
C ASN A 148 -8.15 -1.37 23.70
N LYS A 149 -8.96 -0.83 22.78
CA LYS A 149 -9.95 0.20 23.11
C LYS A 149 -11.02 -0.32 24.07
N THR A 150 -11.48 -1.56 23.88
CA THR A 150 -12.43 -2.20 24.81
C THR A 150 -11.81 -2.35 26.20
N LYS A 151 -10.56 -2.82 26.29
CA LYS A 151 -9.82 -2.87 27.54
C LYS A 151 -9.68 -1.49 28.18
N GLN A 152 -9.32 -0.47 27.39
CA GLN A 152 -9.22 0.91 27.88
C GLN A 152 -10.55 1.42 28.45
N VAL A 153 -11.69 1.08 27.84
CA VAL A 153 -13.01 1.39 28.40
C VAL A 153 -13.20 0.71 29.76
N LEU A 154 -12.85 -0.58 29.89
CA LEU A 154 -12.94 -1.30 31.17
C LEU A 154 -12.03 -0.70 32.25
N ASP A 155 -10.80 -0.32 31.89
CA ASP A 155 -9.85 0.33 32.81
C ASP A 155 -10.38 1.72 33.25
N LEU A 156 -11.01 2.47 32.34
CA LEU A 156 -11.64 3.76 32.67
C LEU A 156 -12.84 3.61 33.61
N ILE A 157 -13.61 2.52 33.48
CA ILE A 157 -14.69 2.19 34.41
C ILE A 157 -14.11 1.93 35.81
N GLN A 158 -13.00 1.19 35.91
CA GLN A 158 -12.32 0.95 37.19
C GLN A 158 -11.78 2.24 37.82
N ASN A 159 -11.29 3.17 37.00
CA ASN A 159 -10.78 4.47 37.45
C ASN A 159 -11.87 5.50 37.78
N GLN A 160 -13.16 5.14 37.70
CA GLN A 160 -14.32 6.01 37.96
C GLN A 160 -14.47 7.22 37.00
N ASP A 161 -13.77 7.20 35.87
CA ASP A 161 -13.86 8.23 34.82
C ASP A 161 -15.01 7.91 33.84
N PHE A 162 -16.24 7.89 34.35
CA PHE A 162 -17.43 7.41 33.62
C PHE A 162 -17.72 8.19 32.33
N TYR A 163 -17.43 9.49 32.30
CA TYR A 163 -17.64 10.32 31.11
C TYR A 163 -16.70 9.92 29.96
N LYS A 164 -15.41 9.73 30.26
CA LYS A 164 -14.42 9.30 29.26
C LYS A 164 -14.70 7.87 28.80
N ALA A 165 -15.09 6.99 29.74
CA ALA A 165 -15.48 5.62 29.43
C ALA A 165 -16.67 5.57 28.46
N LEU A 166 -17.73 6.34 28.71
CA LEU A 166 -18.90 6.41 27.84
C LEU A 166 -18.56 6.97 26.46
N MET A 167 -17.76 8.04 26.39
CA MET A 167 -17.36 8.63 25.11
C MET A 167 -16.50 7.66 24.28
N ASN A 168 -15.57 6.94 24.92
CA ASN A 168 -14.77 5.91 24.26
C ASN A 168 -15.62 4.71 23.82
N ALA A 169 -16.62 4.29 24.61
CA ALA A 169 -17.57 3.25 24.22
C ALA A 169 -18.43 3.69 23.02
N ASN A 170 -18.90 4.93 22.99
CA ASN A 170 -19.63 5.50 21.84
C ASN A 170 -18.71 5.64 20.61
N SER A 171 -17.44 6.01 20.81
CA SER A 171 -16.45 6.05 19.74
C SER A 171 -16.19 4.66 19.17
N LEU A 172 -16.14 3.62 20.02
CA LEU A 172 -16.01 2.22 19.59
C LEU A 172 -17.18 1.78 18.70
N MET A 173 -18.40 2.22 19.01
CA MET A 173 -19.57 1.97 18.15
C MET A 173 -19.45 2.66 16.78
N LYS A 174 -18.83 3.85 16.73
CA LYS A 174 -18.65 4.62 15.49
C LYS A 174 -17.45 4.20 14.66
N THR A 175 -16.48 3.51 15.26
CA THR A 175 -15.20 3.19 14.64
C THR A 175 -15.19 1.75 14.15
N HIS A 176 -15.22 1.59 12.82
CA HIS A 176 -14.88 0.36 12.07
C HIS A 176 -15.59 -0.94 12.49
N ILE A 177 -16.92 -0.97 12.46
CA ILE A 177 -17.67 -2.24 12.50
C ILE A 177 -17.90 -2.80 11.09
N ASP A 178 -18.02 -1.93 10.07
CA ASP A 178 -18.36 -2.33 8.69
C ASP A 178 -17.29 -3.22 8.01
N GLU A 179 -16.00 -3.04 8.33
CA GLU A 179 -14.92 -3.84 7.74
C GLU A 179 -14.70 -5.18 8.46
N ILE A 180 -15.19 -5.32 9.70
CA ILE A 180 -14.87 -6.44 10.62
C ILE A 180 -16.13 -7.25 10.99
N GLU A 181 -17.28 -6.95 10.38
CA GLU A 181 -18.59 -7.53 10.69
C GLU A 181 -18.66 -9.05 10.49
N ASN A 182 -17.74 -9.62 9.71
CA ASN A 182 -17.69 -11.04 9.41
C ASN A 182 -17.16 -11.91 10.55
N PHE A 183 -16.53 -11.34 11.58
CA PHE A 183 -16.00 -12.12 12.70
C PHE A 183 -17.00 -12.23 13.85
N GLU A 184 -17.12 -13.44 14.41
CA GLU A 184 -18.01 -13.74 15.53
C GLU A 184 -17.67 -12.91 16.77
N PHE A 185 -16.38 -12.60 16.99
CA PHE A 185 -15.96 -11.76 18.12
C PHE A 185 -16.48 -10.32 17.99
N THR A 186 -16.48 -9.72 16.79
CA THR A 186 -16.99 -8.37 16.54
C THR A 186 -18.48 -8.29 16.85
N LYS A 187 -19.24 -9.33 16.48
CA LYS A 187 -20.67 -9.43 16.79
C LYS A 187 -20.91 -9.52 18.30
N ASN A 188 -20.07 -10.26 19.01
CA ASN A 188 -20.15 -10.36 20.47
C ASN A 188 -19.79 -9.04 21.16
N ILE A 189 -18.78 -8.31 20.67
CA ILE A 189 -18.45 -6.98 21.19
C ILE A 189 -19.58 -5.98 20.88
N HIS A 190 -20.14 -5.99 19.68
CA HIS A 190 -21.28 -5.13 19.35
C HIS A 190 -22.49 -5.39 20.27
N LYS A 191 -22.77 -6.65 20.59
CA LYS A 191 -23.81 -7.02 21.56
C LYS A 191 -23.46 -6.57 22.99
N SER A 192 -22.19 -6.53 23.37
CA SER A 192 -21.77 -6.14 24.72
C SER A 192 -21.65 -4.63 24.93
N ILE A 193 -21.54 -3.82 23.87
CA ILE A 193 -21.48 -2.35 23.99
C ILE A 193 -22.73 -1.76 24.70
N PRO A 194 -23.98 -2.10 24.33
CA PRO A 194 -25.16 -1.63 25.05
C PRO A 194 -25.17 -2.06 26.53
N THR A 195 -24.72 -3.28 26.82
CA THR A 195 -24.62 -3.75 28.21
C THR A 195 -23.57 -2.97 29.01
N LEU A 196 -22.42 -2.65 28.39
CA LEU A 196 -21.40 -1.80 29.00
C LEU A 196 -21.93 -0.38 29.26
N ARG A 197 -22.71 0.18 28.32
CA ARG A 197 -23.37 1.50 28.52
C ARG A 197 -24.32 1.47 29.71
N SER A 198 -25.14 0.43 29.83
CA SER A 198 -26.05 0.28 30.98
C SER A 198 -25.26 0.14 32.29
N MET A 199 -24.18 -0.64 32.29
CA MET A 199 -23.32 -0.83 33.46
C MET A 199 -22.64 0.46 33.90
N ILE A 200 -22.16 1.29 32.96
CA ILE A 200 -21.59 2.62 33.25
C ILE A 200 -22.64 3.52 33.91
N LEU A 201 -23.88 3.48 33.44
CA LEU A 201 -24.97 4.28 34.01
C LEU A 201 -25.33 3.83 35.43
N GLU A 202 -25.38 2.51 35.65
CA GLU A 202 -25.64 1.94 36.97
C GLU A 202 -24.54 2.28 37.97
N GLU A 203 -23.25 2.16 37.59
CA GLU A 203 -22.15 2.52 38.48
C GLU A 203 -22.09 4.03 38.74
N ALA A 204 -22.38 4.87 37.74
CA ALA A 204 -22.45 6.34 37.93
C ALA A 204 -23.59 6.74 38.89
N ARG A 205 -24.72 6.04 38.84
CA ARG A 205 -25.81 6.19 39.80
C ARG A 205 -25.36 5.77 41.21
N ASP A 206 -24.71 4.62 41.34
CA ASP A 206 -24.19 4.14 42.62
C ASP A 206 -23.15 5.09 43.21
N GLN A 207 -22.30 5.71 42.38
CA GLN A 207 -21.35 6.73 42.81
C GLN A 207 -22.07 7.95 43.41
N ILE A 208 -23.14 8.45 42.79
CA ILE A 208 -23.96 9.52 43.37
C ILE A 208 -24.54 9.08 44.72
N ILE A 209 -25.13 7.89 44.80
CA ILE A 209 -25.77 7.41 46.03
C ILE A 209 -24.74 7.30 47.16
N LYS A 210 -23.55 6.77 46.85
CA LYS A 210 -22.41 6.70 47.76
C LYS A 210 -21.99 8.11 48.20
N TRP A 211 -21.87 9.07 47.28
CA TRP A 211 -21.52 10.46 47.61
C TRP A 211 -22.55 11.13 48.53
N ILE A 212 -23.85 11.01 48.26
CA ILE A 212 -24.90 11.57 49.15
C ILE A 212 -24.82 10.93 50.55
N THR A 213 -24.49 9.65 50.64
CA THR A 213 -24.44 8.92 51.92
C THR A 213 -23.15 9.20 52.70
N LEU A 214 -22.01 9.28 52.03
CA LEU A 214 -20.72 9.42 52.70
C LEU A 214 -20.35 10.87 52.97
N SER A 215 -20.52 11.75 51.98
CA SER A 215 -20.15 13.16 52.09
C SER A 215 -21.26 13.94 52.77
N VAL A 216 -22.46 13.95 52.19
CA VAL A 216 -23.54 14.82 52.65
C VAL A 216 -24.10 14.36 53.99
N GLU A 217 -24.47 13.09 54.16
CA GLU A 217 -25.11 12.63 55.41
C GLU A 217 -24.17 12.71 56.62
N LYS A 218 -22.91 12.32 56.46
CA LYS A 218 -21.95 12.32 57.57
C LYS A 218 -21.55 13.74 57.98
N GLN A 219 -21.44 14.66 57.01
CA GLN A 219 -21.10 16.05 57.28
C GLN A 219 -22.32 16.89 57.64
N LEU A 220 -23.56 16.42 57.41
CA LEU A 220 -24.78 17.19 57.69
C LEU A 220 -24.86 17.65 59.15
N THR A 221 -24.46 16.81 60.10
CA THR A 221 -24.43 17.15 61.53
C THR A 221 -23.41 18.26 61.79
N THR A 222 -22.19 18.12 61.27
CA THR A 222 -21.12 19.11 61.41
C THR A 222 -21.50 20.44 60.74
N ILE A 223 -22.08 20.40 59.55
CA ILE A 223 -22.60 21.58 58.85
C ILE A 223 -23.71 22.24 59.68
N GLY A 224 -24.59 21.44 60.29
CA GLY A 224 -25.61 21.91 61.22
C GLY A 224 -25.00 22.63 62.42
N GLU A 225 -24.02 22.04 63.08
CA GLU A 225 -23.30 22.64 64.22
C GLU A 225 -22.60 23.95 63.81
N THR A 226 -21.91 23.97 62.66
CA THR A 226 -21.25 25.19 62.16
C THR A 226 -22.27 26.27 61.79
N LEU A 227 -23.43 25.89 61.21
CA LEU A 227 -24.53 26.81 60.94
C LEU A 227 -25.12 27.38 62.23
N PHE A 228 -25.35 26.54 63.25
CA PHE A 228 -25.84 27.01 64.55
C PHE A 228 -24.84 27.92 65.24
N ARG A 229 -23.55 27.57 65.21
CA ARG A 229 -22.47 28.42 65.74
C ARG A 229 -22.42 29.76 65.02
N ASN A 230 -22.51 29.78 63.69
CA ASN A 230 -22.58 31.04 62.95
C ASN A 230 -23.86 31.83 63.28
N MET A 231 -25.00 31.15 63.44
CA MET A 231 -26.24 31.81 63.86
C MET A 231 -26.15 32.40 65.28
N GLU A 232 -25.43 31.74 66.18
CA GLU A 232 -25.13 32.25 67.52
C GLU A 232 -24.23 33.49 67.47
N LEU A 233 -23.16 33.46 66.67
CA LEU A 233 -22.31 34.63 66.43
C LEU A 233 -23.10 35.81 65.83
N ASN A 234 -23.99 35.52 64.88
CA ASN A 234 -24.90 36.53 64.30
C ASN A 234 -25.80 37.15 65.36
N ASN A 235 -26.29 36.33 66.29
CA ASN A 235 -27.16 36.77 67.37
C ASN A 235 -26.40 37.66 68.35
N GLU A 236 -25.20 37.25 68.78
CA GLU A 236 -24.34 38.04 69.68
C GLU A 236 -23.95 39.39 69.06
N ASP A 237 -23.62 39.42 67.77
CA ASP A 237 -23.24 40.67 67.10
C ASP A 237 -24.45 41.58 66.89
N TRP A 238 -25.63 41.02 66.61
CA TRP A 238 -26.87 41.80 66.53
C TRP A 238 -27.27 42.36 67.90
N GLU A 239 -27.09 41.61 68.98
CA GLU A 239 -27.33 42.07 70.35
C GLU A 239 -26.42 43.25 70.70
N LYS A 240 -25.12 43.16 70.42
CA LYS A 240 -24.17 44.29 70.58
C LYS A 240 -24.57 45.51 69.75
N GLN A 241 -25.12 45.31 68.55
CA GLN A 241 -25.59 46.42 67.71
C GLN A 241 -26.87 47.06 68.25
N CYS A 242 -27.79 46.26 68.80
CA CYS A 242 -29.01 46.75 69.44
C CYS A 242 -28.74 47.54 70.73
N ASP A 243 -27.75 47.12 71.51
CA ASP A 243 -27.32 47.84 72.72
C ASP A 243 -26.73 49.23 72.40
N ASN A 244 -26.17 49.41 71.20
CA ASN A 244 -25.63 50.68 70.74
C ASN A 244 -26.70 51.62 70.16
N ASP A 245 -27.77 51.10 69.56
CA ASP A 245 -28.82 51.87 68.89
C ASP A 245 -30.24 51.39 69.26
N ASP A 246 -30.93 52.19 70.10
CA ASP A 246 -32.30 51.93 70.60
C ASP A 246 -33.37 51.74 69.50
N MET A 247 -33.10 52.25 68.29
CA MET A 247 -34.00 52.10 67.13
C MET A 247 -33.96 50.68 66.53
N LEU A 248 -32.89 49.91 66.80
CA LEU A 248 -32.68 48.57 66.24
C LEU A 248 -33.43 47.48 67.01
N LEU A 249 -33.80 47.73 68.28
CA LEU A 249 -34.59 46.82 69.14
C LEU A 249 -35.94 46.40 68.53
N LYS A 250 -36.48 47.19 67.59
CA LYS A 250 -37.75 46.91 66.91
C LYS A 250 -37.63 45.83 65.83
N PHE A 251 -36.41 45.54 65.36
CA PHE A 251 -36.17 44.62 64.26
C PHE A 251 -35.70 43.26 64.78
N LYS A 252 -36.26 42.19 64.18
CA LYS A 252 -35.85 40.82 64.47
C LYS A 252 -34.60 40.43 63.68
N ILE A 253 -33.87 39.44 64.18
CA ILE A 253 -32.73 38.79 63.50
C ILE A 253 -33.20 38.22 62.14
N ASN A 254 -32.35 38.33 61.11
CA ASN A 254 -32.65 38.05 59.69
C ASN A 254 -33.59 39.05 59.00
N SER A 255 -33.93 40.17 59.65
CA SER A 255 -34.61 41.29 59.00
C SER A 255 -33.73 41.88 57.87
N PRO A 256 -34.30 42.45 56.80
CA PRO A 256 -33.52 43.11 55.74
C PRO A 256 -32.52 44.15 56.25
N ILE A 257 -32.86 44.81 57.37
CA ILE A 257 -32.01 45.82 58.03
C ILE A 257 -30.80 45.15 58.69
N GLU A 258 -31.01 44.07 59.44
CA GLU A 258 -29.94 43.30 60.07
C GLU A 258 -29.00 42.70 59.00
N LYS A 259 -29.53 42.12 57.93
CA LYS A 259 -28.73 41.60 56.80
C LYS A 259 -27.85 42.66 56.12
N SER A 260 -28.29 43.92 56.10
CA SER A 260 -27.51 45.01 55.52
C SER A 260 -26.41 45.52 56.45
N LEU A 261 -26.60 45.37 57.76
CA LEU A 261 -25.69 45.85 58.81
C LEU A 261 -24.65 44.80 59.24
N ARG A 262 -24.77 43.55 58.76
CA ARG A 262 -23.80 42.48 59.03
C ARG A 262 -22.39 42.84 58.58
N SER A 263 -21.42 42.54 59.45
CA SER A 263 -19.99 42.59 59.17
C SER A 263 -19.62 41.72 57.97
N THR A 264 -18.60 42.13 57.22
CA THR A 264 -18.19 41.48 55.96
C THR A 264 -17.79 40.02 56.16
N ASP A 265 -17.14 39.68 57.27
CA ASP A 265 -16.68 38.31 57.57
C ASP A 265 -17.85 37.33 57.79
N ILE A 266 -18.93 37.82 58.37
CA ILE A 266 -20.15 37.06 58.67
C ILE A 266 -21.06 36.94 57.44
N LYS A 267 -20.99 37.93 56.54
CA LYS A 267 -21.81 38.01 55.34
C LYS A 267 -21.46 36.95 54.29
N TYR A 268 -20.22 36.46 54.28
CA TYR A 268 -19.71 35.49 53.29
C TYR A 268 -19.46 34.09 53.84
N PHE A 269 -20.13 33.71 54.93
CA PHE A 269 -20.04 32.35 55.44
C PHE A 269 -20.60 31.34 54.42
N ASP A 270 -19.73 30.47 53.91
CA ASP A 270 -20.13 29.33 53.09
C ASP A 270 -20.22 28.08 53.98
N PRO A 271 -21.40 27.50 54.20
CA PRO A 271 -21.55 26.28 55.00
C PRO A 271 -20.87 25.05 54.39
N LEU A 272 -20.56 25.07 53.08
CA LEU A 272 -20.05 23.92 52.33
C LEU A 272 -18.51 23.87 52.24
N TYR A 273 -17.86 25.01 52.47
CA TYR A 273 -16.41 25.17 52.43
C TYR A 273 -15.94 25.89 53.70
N ASN A 274 -15.63 25.12 54.73
CA ASN A 274 -15.08 25.59 56.01
C ASN A 274 -13.88 24.75 56.43
N GLU A 275 -13.12 25.20 57.43
CA GLU A 275 -11.96 24.48 57.99
C GLU A 275 -12.28 23.02 58.40
N ASP A 276 -13.54 22.75 58.76
CA ASP A 276 -14.03 21.45 59.23
C ASP A 276 -14.74 20.61 58.15
N VAL A 277 -15.16 21.23 57.04
CA VAL A 277 -16.01 20.59 56.02
C VAL A 277 -15.61 21.04 54.63
N GLU A 278 -15.14 20.08 53.82
CA GLU A 278 -14.94 20.24 52.38
C GLU A 278 -15.79 19.18 51.67
N ILE A 279 -16.88 19.62 51.03
CA ILE A 279 -17.70 18.76 50.18
C ILE A 279 -17.21 18.88 48.74
N ASP A 280 -16.59 17.83 48.22
CA ASP A 280 -16.26 17.75 46.80
C ASP A 280 -17.54 17.47 45.98
N LEU A 281 -17.93 18.42 45.13
CA LEU A 281 -19.07 18.31 44.21
C LEU A 281 -18.70 17.60 42.90
N SER A 282 -17.43 17.26 42.69
CA SER A 282 -16.95 16.62 41.44
C SER A 282 -17.77 15.38 41.06
N PRO A 283 -18.08 14.42 41.95
CA PRO A 283 -18.86 13.24 41.58
C PRO A 283 -20.25 13.58 41.02
N MET A 284 -20.90 14.63 41.55
CA MET A 284 -22.19 15.10 41.04
C MET A 284 -22.06 15.64 39.61
N PHE A 285 -21.04 16.47 39.35
CA PHE A 285 -20.80 17.03 38.02
C PHE A 285 -20.48 15.94 36.99
N HIS A 286 -19.66 14.96 37.36
CA HIS A 286 -19.30 13.85 36.47
C HIS A 286 -20.54 13.06 36.05
N THR A 287 -21.41 12.70 36.99
CA THR A 287 -22.62 11.95 36.65
C THR A 287 -23.62 12.79 35.86
N ILE A 288 -23.75 14.10 36.14
CA ILE A 288 -24.58 14.99 35.29
C ILE A 288 -24.05 15.00 33.85
N LEU A 289 -22.73 15.07 33.65
CA LEU A 289 -22.13 15.04 32.31
C LEU A 289 -22.38 13.70 31.59
N VAL A 290 -22.31 12.58 32.32
CA VAL A 290 -22.63 11.24 31.79
C VAL A 290 -24.09 11.18 31.34
N TYR A 291 -25.04 11.57 32.19
CA TYR A 291 -26.48 11.52 31.86
C TYR A 291 -26.86 12.54 30.78
N LYS A 292 -26.19 13.68 30.71
CA LYS A 292 -26.34 14.64 29.60
C LYS A 292 -25.84 14.06 28.27
N ALA A 293 -24.77 13.28 28.29
CA ALA A 293 -24.28 12.60 27.08
C ALA A 293 -25.21 11.46 26.61
N VAL A 294 -26.00 10.89 27.53
CA VAL A 294 -27.01 9.85 27.23
C VAL A 294 -28.37 10.44 26.85
N ASP A 295 -28.60 11.73 27.12
CA ASP A 295 -29.87 12.45 26.94
C ASP A 295 -31.01 11.95 27.86
N ASP A 296 -30.66 11.44 29.05
CA ASP A 296 -31.60 10.80 30.00
C ASP A 296 -31.62 11.52 31.36
N LEU A 297 -31.56 12.86 31.37
CA LEU A 297 -31.44 13.66 32.59
C LEU A 297 -32.70 13.57 33.48
N GLU A 298 -33.89 13.37 32.90
CA GLU A 298 -35.14 13.22 33.64
C GLU A 298 -35.13 11.99 34.55
N LYS A 299 -34.60 10.85 34.09
CA LYS A 299 -34.47 9.64 34.90
C LYS A 299 -33.57 9.87 36.10
N LEU A 300 -32.45 10.57 35.91
CA LEU A 300 -31.54 10.92 37.00
C LEU A 300 -32.24 11.79 38.05
N LYS A 301 -33.03 12.79 37.63
CA LYS A 301 -33.79 13.64 38.55
C LYS A 301 -34.80 12.82 39.37
N ASP A 302 -35.52 11.92 38.74
CA ASP A 302 -36.50 11.08 39.42
C ASP A 302 -35.84 10.11 40.42
N GLU A 303 -34.73 9.49 40.03
CA GLU A 303 -33.96 8.62 40.93
C GLU A 303 -33.37 9.40 42.10
N PHE A 304 -32.79 10.57 41.83
CA PHE A 304 -32.27 11.45 42.86
C PHE A 304 -33.38 11.89 43.84
N ASN A 305 -34.53 12.31 43.33
CA ASN A 305 -35.68 12.70 44.16
C ASN A 305 -36.17 11.53 45.02
N LYS A 306 -36.26 10.31 44.47
CA LYS A 306 -36.62 9.11 45.23
C LYS A 306 -35.63 8.81 46.34
N GLU A 307 -34.32 8.92 46.07
CA GLU A 307 -33.29 8.69 47.08
C GLU A 307 -33.31 9.76 48.18
N VAL A 308 -33.48 11.04 47.83
CA VAL A 308 -33.63 12.12 48.82
C VAL A 308 -34.88 11.92 49.67
N LEU A 309 -36.02 11.54 49.06
CA LEU A 309 -37.25 11.25 49.79
C LEU A 309 -37.09 10.09 50.76
N ARG A 310 -36.51 8.96 50.31
CA ARG A 310 -36.22 7.80 51.18
C ARG A 310 -35.36 8.18 52.38
N LYS A 311 -34.36 9.02 52.16
CA LYS A 311 -33.46 9.50 53.22
C LYS A 311 -34.18 10.43 54.20
N ARG A 312 -34.98 11.37 53.69
CA ARG A 312 -35.82 12.24 54.51
C ARG A 312 -36.76 11.42 55.39
N ASP A 313 -37.42 10.43 54.81
CA ASP A 313 -38.36 9.57 55.52
C ASP A 313 -37.62 8.72 56.58
N ARG A 314 -36.39 8.25 56.31
CA ARG A 314 -35.55 7.56 57.32
C ARG A 314 -35.19 8.44 58.51
N LEU A 315 -34.97 9.74 58.32
CA LEU A 315 -34.68 10.68 59.40
C LEU A 315 -35.97 11.04 60.19
N LEU A 316 -37.10 11.16 59.50
CA LEU A 316 -38.38 11.55 60.11
C LEU A 316 -39.07 10.40 60.86
N TYR A 317 -39.02 9.17 60.33
CA TYR A 317 -39.67 8.00 60.91
C TYR A 317 -39.36 7.78 62.41
N PRO A 318 -38.09 7.74 62.86
CA PRO A 318 -37.76 7.56 64.28
C PRO A 318 -38.24 8.72 65.15
N ILE A 319 -38.27 9.95 64.61
CA ILE A 319 -38.76 11.13 65.34
C ILE A 319 -40.28 11.04 65.52
N THR A 320 -41.01 10.63 64.48
CA THR A 320 -42.47 10.47 64.55
C THR A 320 -42.90 9.32 65.47
N GLU A 321 -42.14 8.22 65.50
CA GLU A 321 -42.38 7.09 66.40
C GLU A 321 -42.10 7.48 67.87
N ALA A 322 -40.99 8.18 68.12
CA ALA A 322 -40.69 8.73 69.44
C ALA A 322 -41.77 9.72 69.94
N LEU A 323 -42.29 10.59 69.06
CA LEU A 323 -43.39 11.49 69.36
C LEU A 323 -44.70 10.75 69.63
N ALA A 324 -45.04 9.74 68.83
CA ALA A 324 -46.22 8.91 69.02
C ALA A 324 -46.17 8.17 70.38
N ASN A 325 -45.03 7.59 70.72
CA ASN A 325 -44.81 6.91 72.00
C ASN A 325 -44.91 7.87 73.20
N ASN A 326 -44.43 9.11 73.06
CA ASN A 326 -44.54 10.13 74.12
C ASN A 326 -45.98 10.62 74.34
N THR A 327 -46.80 10.69 73.29
CA THR A 327 -48.22 11.04 73.42
C THR A 327 -49.07 9.93 74.07
N SER A 328 -48.65 8.67 73.92
CA SER A 328 -49.28 7.53 74.62
C SER A 328 -48.98 7.54 76.12
N ASN A 329 -47.74 7.87 76.52
CA ASN A 329 -47.36 8.00 77.94
C ASN A 329 -47.99 9.21 78.66
N ARG A 330 -48.37 10.29 77.95
CA ARG A 330 -49.08 11.42 78.56
C ARG A 330 -50.54 11.14 78.92
N LYS A 331 -51.14 10.06 78.44
CA LYS A 331 -52.52 9.67 78.80
C LYS A 331 -52.62 8.88 80.10
N GLU A 332 -51.49 8.55 80.75
CA GLU A 332 -51.44 7.76 81.99
C GLU A 332 -51.17 8.58 83.27
N PHE A 333 -51.51 9.87 83.31
CA PHE A 333 -51.59 10.62 84.57
C PHE A 333 -53.05 10.78 85.01
N PRO A 334 -53.55 10.02 86.00
CA PRO A 334 -54.88 10.22 86.56
C PRO A 334 -54.90 11.47 87.46
N ARG A 335 -56.09 12.08 87.54
CA ARG A 335 -56.46 13.14 88.49
C ARG A 335 -56.24 12.74 89.94
#